data_AF-A0A931Q9D3-F1
#
_entry.id   AF-A0A931Q9D3-F1
#
_cell.length_a   1.000
_cell.length_b   1.000
_cell.length_c   1.000
_cell.angle_alpha   90.00
_cell.angle_beta   90.00
_cell.angle_gamma   90.00
#
_symmetry.space_group_name_H-M   'P 1'
#
loop_
_entity.id
_entity.type
_entity.pdbx_description
1 polymer ?
#
loop_
_entity_poly.entity_id
_entity_poly.type
_entity_poly.pdbx_seq_one_letter_code
_entity_poly.pdbx_strand_id
1 'polypeptide(L)'
;MTDIAGVEQAIAVGDLDELLRWVDRLGDGHEWDELAELARRCQGAFERTGHQLWPAANRASYRLALEAPGQWAAEAMDAGGGRFAWGPLTEVAASTHAWGEIAPFLEPGPTASLFTHERVMRGEALDTAPGANALASVHVVDLPLRLQPWEPRYCLPTYHPDRLEDPGPTPPPMNGLRLPEAGSILVDDDTEAALRALIEPWIVGSNGSAAFTVVEGNAETAVATLLGSPHRPLDIASPGSVRWADVSPAEALCHLAWAGATGGAHGRRRGCALGRFGAWWALRALSGLPDDEPLSPGELGEAADELRWALWRPEDAPSGWHLRLAVEDPAEGLAWAFSAVDHV
;
A
#
# COMPACT_ATOMS: atom_id res chain seq x y z
N MET A 1 22.70 1.48 31.99
CA MET A 1 23.76 2.53 31.88
C MET A 1 24.47 2.29 30.56
N THR A 2 23.90 2.83 29.49
CA THR A 2 24.47 2.79 28.14
C THR A 2 25.89 3.30 28.16
N ASP A 3 26.81 2.60 27.48
CA ASP A 3 28.18 3.06 27.29
C ASP A 3 28.16 4.22 26.28
N ILE A 4 27.81 5.41 26.79
CA ILE A 4 27.71 6.65 26.02
C ILE A 4 29.03 6.94 25.30
N ALA A 5 30.17 6.58 25.89
CA ALA A 5 31.47 6.78 25.26
C ALA A 5 31.64 5.89 24.02
N GLY A 6 31.18 4.63 24.09
CA GLY A 6 31.16 3.72 22.94
C GLY A 6 30.28 4.23 21.79
N VAL A 7 29.08 4.73 22.10
CA VAL A 7 28.14 5.28 21.10
C VAL A 7 28.73 6.54 20.43
N GLU A 8 29.25 7.48 21.21
CA GLU A 8 29.85 8.70 20.64
C GLU A 8 31.07 8.39 19.78
N GLN A 9 31.90 7.44 20.19
CA GLN A 9 33.03 7.00 19.38
C GLN A 9 32.57 6.41 18.05
N ALA A 10 31.54 5.55 18.07
CA ALA A 10 30.98 4.94 16.86
C ALA A 10 30.41 6.01 15.90
N ILE A 11 29.72 7.03 16.42
CA ILE A 11 29.25 8.17 15.62
C ILE A 11 30.43 8.98 15.03
N ALA A 12 31.46 9.23 15.85
CA ALA A 12 32.61 10.05 15.45
C ALA A 12 33.43 9.43 14.32
N VAL A 13 33.52 8.10 14.26
CA VAL A 13 34.24 7.38 13.18
C VAL A 13 33.31 6.85 12.08
N GLY A 14 32.00 7.00 12.26
CA GLY A 14 30.99 6.53 11.31
C GLY A 14 30.85 5.00 11.26
N ASP A 15 31.05 4.30 12.38
CA ASP A 15 30.92 2.84 12.47
C ASP A 15 29.44 2.42 12.47
N LEU A 16 28.88 2.26 11.27
CA LEU A 16 27.48 1.89 11.10
C LEU A 16 27.16 0.51 11.71
N ASP A 17 28.07 -0.45 11.60
CA ASP A 17 27.82 -1.80 12.10
C ASP A 17 27.71 -1.83 13.62
N GLU A 18 28.60 -1.11 14.32
CA GLU A 18 28.51 -0.98 15.77
C GLU A 18 27.24 -0.22 16.19
N LEU A 19 26.84 0.82 15.45
CA LEU A 19 25.60 1.54 15.72
C LEU A 19 24.35 0.66 15.55
N LEU A 20 24.33 -0.22 14.54
CA LEU A 20 23.24 -1.18 14.36
C LEU A 20 23.17 -2.19 15.52
N ARG A 21 24.32 -2.68 16.01
CA ARG A 21 24.38 -3.53 17.22
C ARG A 21 23.87 -2.80 18.47
N TRP A 22 24.15 -1.50 18.60
CA TRP A 22 23.58 -0.68 19.67
C TRP A 22 22.07 -0.56 19.56
N VAL A 23 21.53 -0.34 18.37
CA VAL A 23 20.08 -0.29 18.16
C VAL A 23 19.42 -1.60 18.60
N ASP A 24 19.93 -2.74 18.15
CA ASP A 24 19.33 -4.02 18.51
C ASP A 24 19.45 -4.29 20.02
N ARG A 25 20.60 -3.97 20.64
CA ARG A 25 20.80 -4.12 22.10
C ARG A 25 19.83 -3.26 22.91
N LEU A 26 19.67 -1.98 22.54
CA LEU A 26 18.77 -1.05 23.24
C LEU A 26 17.31 -1.46 23.06
N GLY A 27 16.93 -1.86 21.83
CA GLY A 27 15.59 -2.35 21.55
C GLY A 27 15.26 -3.62 22.34
N ASP A 28 16.15 -4.61 22.34
CA ASP A 28 15.95 -5.88 23.07
C ASP A 28 15.93 -5.66 24.60
N GLY A 29 16.65 -4.64 25.07
CA GLY A 29 16.63 -4.18 26.46
C GLY A 29 15.41 -3.32 26.83
N HIS A 30 14.60 -2.91 25.86
CA HIS A 30 13.53 -1.92 26.01
C HIS A 30 14.01 -0.58 26.61
N GLU A 31 15.26 -0.18 26.32
CA GLU A 31 15.85 1.10 26.73
C GLU A 31 15.47 2.18 25.70
N TRP A 32 14.19 2.59 25.72
CA TRP A 32 13.57 3.41 24.68
C TRP A 32 14.06 4.85 24.63
N ASP A 33 14.32 5.47 25.79
CA ASP A 33 14.84 6.82 25.85
C ASP A 33 16.23 6.90 25.22
N GLU A 34 17.10 5.93 25.53
CA GLU A 34 18.42 5.79 24.96
C GLU A 34 18.37 5.49 23.46
N LEU A 35 17.41 4.67 23.02
CA LEU A 35 17.22 4.38 21.59
C LEU A 35 16.72 5.61 20.81
N ALA A 36 15.81 6.41 21.38
CA ALA A 36 15.34 7.65 20.78
C ALA A 36 16.46 8.70 20.71
N GLU A 37 17.28 8.83 21.75
CA GLU A 37 18.46 9.69 21.73
C GLU A 37 19.47 9.23 20.66
N LEU A 38 19.73 7.92 20.54
CA LEU A 38 20.58 7.36 19.50
C LEU A 38 20.05 7.71 18.10
N ALA A 39 18.74 7.55 17.86
CA ALA A 39 18.10 7.90 16.60
C ALA A 39 18.34 9.37 16.23
N ARG A 40 18.06 10.29 17.16
CA ARG A 40 18.27 11.74 16.95
C ARG A 40 19.74 12.08 16.68
N ARG A 41 20.68 11.47 17.42
CA ARG A 41 22.12 11.71 17.22
C ARG A 41 22.62 11.22 15.86
N CYS A 42 22.18 10.06 15.41
CA CYS A 42 22.51 9.50 14.11
C CYS A 42 21.89 10.33 12.97
N GLN A 43 20.66 10.81 13.14
CA GLN A 43 19.99 11.68 12.17
C GLN A 43 20.75 12.99 11.96
N GLY A 44 21.17 13.64 13.06
CA GLY A 44 21.95 14.87 13.04
C GLY A 44 23.47 14.68 12.91
N ALA A 45 23.96 13.46 12.64
CA ALA A 45 25.40 13.21 12.57
C ALA A 45 26.07 13.93 11.40
N PHE A 46 25.38 14.05 10.27
CA PHE A 46 25.92 14.69 9.07
C PHE A 46 26.38 16.13 9.33
N GLU A 47 25.61 16.91 10.11
CA GLU A 47 25.93 18.30 10.43
C GLU A 47 27.16 18.43 11.35
N ARG A 48 27.41 17.43 12.20
CA ARG A 48 28.48 17.46 13.21
C ARG A 48 29.78 16.80 12.75
N THR A 49 29.68 15.67 12.06
CA THR A 49 30.82 14.81 11.70
C THR A 49 30.93 14.58 10.19
N GLY A 50 29.93 14.98 9.39
CA GLY A 50 29.88 14.70 7.95
C GLY A 50 29.47 13.26 7.61
N HIS A 51 29.24 12.39 8.61
CA HIS A 51 28.85 11.01 8.40
C HIS A 51 27.34 10.87 8.15
N GLN A 52 26.97 10.09 7.13
CA GLN A 52 25.59 9.77 6.80
C GLN A 52 25.13 8.51 7.56
N LEU A 53 24.72 8.69 8.80
CA LEU A 53 24.30 7.60 9.70
C LEU A 53 22.77 7.35 9.69
N TRP A 54 22.10 7.80 8.63
CA TRP A 54 20.66 7.62 8.45
C TRP A 54 20.21 6.15 8.52
N PRO A 55 20.94 5.14 8.04
CA PRO A 55 20.50 3.75 8.18
C PRO A 55 20.33 3.33 9.65
N ALA A 56 21.25 3.72 10.55
CA ALA A 56 21.11 3.47 11.99
C ALA A 56 19.94 4.26 12.59
N ALA A 57 19.78 5.53 12.22
CA ALA A 57 18.65 6.35 12.68
C ALA A 57 17.30 5.73 12.25
N ASN A 58 17.18 5.30 11.00
CA ASN A 58 15.97 4.68 10.46
C ASN A 58 15.69 3.33 11.13
N ARG A 59 16.72 2.53 11.40
CA ARG A 59 16.60 1.27 12.14
C ARG A 59 16.08 1.51 13.57
N ALA A 60 16.59 2.54 14.25
CA ALA A 60 16.14 2.92 15.58
C ALA A 60 14.67 3.40 15.57
N SER A 61 14.32 4.33 14.67
CA SER A 61 12.93 4.80 14.51
C SER A 61 11.97 3.67 14.16
N TYR A 62 12.40 2.69 13.35
CA TYR A 62 11.59 1.51 13.05
C TYR A 62 11.29 0.68 14.30
N ARG A 63 12.30 0.37 15.12
CA ARG A 63 12.12 -0.35 16.39
C ARG A 63 11.20 0.43 17.34
N LEU A 64 11.41 1.75 17.48
CA LEU A 64 10.57 2.61 18.31
C LEU A 64 9.10 2.62 17.85
N ALA A 65 8.85 2.78 16.54
CA ALA A 65 7.49 2.73 15.99
C ALA A 65 6.83 1.36 16.20
N LEU A 66 7.58 0.26 16.03
CA LEU A 66 7.05 -1.09 16.12
C LEU A 66 6.82 -1.56 17.56
N GLU A 67 7.72 -1.25 18.49
CA GLU A 67 7.80 -1.94 19.79
C GLU A 67 7.70 -1.01 21.02
N ALA A 68 8.04 0.27 20.89
CA ALA A 68 8.07 1.17 22.03
C ALA A 68 6.67 1.71 22.34
N PRO A 69 6.36 2.06 23.61
CA PRO A 69 5.07 2.62 23.97
C PRO A 69 4.72 3.90 23.20
N GLY A 70 3.42 4.23 23.19
CA GLY A 70 2.85 5.19 22.24
C GLY A 70 3.51 6.56 22.13
N GLN A 71 4.10 7.09 23.21
CA GLN A 71 4.84 8.36 23.18
C GLN A 71 6.07 8.28 22.25
N TRP A 72 6.88 7.24 22.38
CA TRP A 72 8.08 7.07 21.55
C TRP A 72 7.72 6.65 20.12
N ALA A 73 6.67 5.83 19.96
CA ALA A 73 6.16 5.47 18.64
C ALA A 73 5.67 6.72 17.88
N ALA A 74 4.95 7.64 18.55
CA ALA A 74 4.54 8.91 17.97
C ALA A 74 5.73 9.75 17.50
N GLU A 75 6.73 9.96 18.38
CA GLU A 75 7.95 10.72 18.04
C GLU A 75 8.70 10.09 16.85
N ALA A 76 8.80 8.76 16.81
CA ALA A 76 9.50 8.04 15.76
C ALA A 76 8.87 8.25 14.37
N MET A 77 7.53 8.34 14.29
CA MET A 77 6.83 8.58 13.03
C MET A 77 7.07 9.99 12.47
N ASP A 78 7.14 11.01 13.33
CA ASP A 78 7.33 12.40 12.92
C ASP A 78 8.77 12.75 12.56
N ALA A 79 9.76 11.96 13.02
CA ALA A 79 11.18 12.19 12.77
C ALA A 79 11.61 12.05 11.29
N GLY A 80 10.67 11.85 10.35
CA GLY A 80 10.95 11.59 8.93
C GLY A 80 11.68 10.26 8.70
N GLY A 81 11.68 9.40 9.71
CA GLY A 81 12.20 8.03 9.64
C GLY A 81 11.32 7.15 8.76
N GLY A 82 11.88 6.04 8.27
CA GLY A 82 11.15 5.05 7.48
C GLY A 82 11.57 4.97 6.02
N ARG A 83 12.54 5.81 5.57
CA ARG A 83 13.08 5.71 4.21
C ARG A 83 13.66 4.32 3.93
N PHE A 84 14.36 3.77 4.91
CA PHE A 84 15.02 2.47 4.85
C PHE A 84 14.28 1.39 5.68
N ALA A 85 13.07 1.68 6.16
CA ALA A 85 12.25 0.68 6.84
C ALA A 85 11.50 -0.19 5.84
N TRP A 86 11.01 -1.33 6.32
CA TRP A 86 10.19 -2.25 5.53
C TRP A 86 8.87 -1.63 5.05
N GLY A 87 8.37 -0.60 5.74
CA GLY A 87 7.23 0.18 5.31
C GLY A 87 7.15 1.54 6.03
N PRO A 88 6.11 2.34 5.73
CA PRO A 88 5.89 3.63 6.38
C PRO A 88 5.72 3.46 7.89
N LEU A 89 6.34 4.32 8.69
CA LEU A 89 6.30 4.18 10.14
C LEU A 89 4.88 4.32 10.73
N THR A 90 3.98 5.02 10.04
CA THR A 90 2.55 5.08 10.39
C THR A 90 1.87 3.72 10.30
N GLU A 91 2.17 2.94 9.27
CA GLU A 91 1.66 1.57 9.13
C GLU A 91 2.35 0.61 10.09
N VAL A 92 3.66 0.76 10.30
CA VAL A 92 4.43 -0.04 11.25
C VAL A 92 3.88 0.14 12.66
N ALA A 93 3.72 1.37 13.14
CA ALA A 93 3.18 1.66 14.46
C ALA A 93 1.75 1.16 14.60
N ALA A 94 0.92 1.38 13.57
CA ALA A 94 -0.43 0.85 13.54
C ALA A 94 -0.47 -0.68 13.58
N SER A 95 0.57 -1.42 13.18
CA SER A 95 0.55 -2.89 13.23
C SER A 95 0.55 -3.46 14.65
N THR A 96 1.02 -2.71 15.64
CA THR A 96 1.17 -3.16 17.03
C THR A 96 0.42 -2.30 18.05
N HIS A 97 0.07 -1.07 17.69
CA HIS A 97 -0.60 -0.12 18.59
C HIS A 97 -2.05 0.14 18.19
N ALA A 98 -2.93 0.28 19.17
CA ALA A 98 -4.25 0.85 19.02
C ALA A 98 -4.19 2.37 18.81
N TRP A 99 -5.22 2.94 18.21
CA TRP A 99 -5.26 4.38 17.94
C TRP A 99 -5.10 5.21 19.23
N GLY A 100 -5.82 4.85 20.29
CA GLY A 100 -5.83 5.57 21.56
C GLY A 100 -4.51 5.53 22.34
N GLU A 101 -3.57 4.65 21.99
CA GLU A 101 -2.25 4.57 22.65
C GLU A 101 -1.29 5.64 22.10
N ILE A 102 -1.44 6.01 20.83
CA ILE A 102 -0.53 6.94 20.13
C ILE A 102 -1.17 8.31 19.94
N ALA A 103 -2.47 8.37 19.65
CA ALA A 103 -3.20 9.60 19.35
C ALA A 103 -2.99 10.75 20.37
N PRO A 104 -2.88 10.50 21.70
CA PRO A 104 -2.63 11.56 22.67
C PRO A 104 -1.29 12.31 22.50
N PHE A 105 -0.35 11.73 21.74
CA PHE A 105 0.99 12.27 21.51
C PHE A 105 1.19 12.85 20.11
N LEU A 106 0.16 12.81 19.27
CA LEU A 106 0.23 13.31 17.89
C LEU A 106 -0.31 14.73 17.77
N GLU A 107 0.31 15.50 16.90
CA GLU A 107 -0.20 16.78 16.43
C GLU A 107 -0.96 16.62 15.10
N PRO A 108 -1.98 17.45 14.80
CA PRO A 108 -2.67 17.43 13.52
C PRO A 108 -1.70 17.60 12.34
N GLY A 109 -1.75 16.68 11.37
CA GLY A 109 -0.83 16.69 10.24
C GLY A 109 -0.89 15.43 9.39
N PRO A 110 -0.07 15.34 8.33
CA PRO A 110 0.00 14.18 7.45
C PRO A 110 0.27 12.86 8.19
N THR A 111 1.19 12.85 9.15
CA THR A 111 1.51 11.67 9.96
C THR A 111 0.30 11.17 10.73
N ALA A 112 -0.39 12.07 11.45
CA ALA A 112 -1.55 11.74 12.25
C ALA A 112 -2.75 11.29 11.40
N SER A 113 -2.94 11.91 10.24
CA SER A 113 -3.93 11.50 9.25
C SER A 113 -3.66 10.08 8.75
N LEU A 114 -2.45 9.79 8.28
CA LEU A 114 -2.08 8.46 7.81
C LEU A 114 -2.19 7.41 8.92
N PHE A 115 -1.66 7.66 10.13
CA PHE A 115 -1.80 6.74 11.25
C PHE A 115 -3.27 6.45 11.60
N THR A 116 -4.12 7.47 11.59
CA THR A 116 -5.57 7.32 11.82
C THR A 116 -6.18 6.38 10.78
N HIS A 117 -5.91 6.59 9.49
CA HIS A 117 -6.41 5.72 8.43
C HIS A 117 -5.79 4.31 8.46
N GLU A 118 -4.55 4.15 8.90
CA GLU A 118 -3.93 2.85 9.13
C GLU A 118 -4.64 2.06 10.24
N ARG A 119 -5.15 2.74 11.28
CA ARG A 119 -5.97 2.11 12.31
C ARG A 119 -7.39 1.77 11.81
N VAL A 120 -7.96 2.58 10.93
CA VAL A 120 -9.21 2.24 10.23
C VAL A 120 -9.05 0.97 9.39
N MET A 121 -7.93 0.83 8.66
CA MET A 121 -7.61 -0.39 7.91
C MET A 121 -7.57 -1.65 8.80
N ARG A 122 -7.28 -1.48 10.09
CA ARG A 122 -7.23 -2.54 11.11
C ARG A 122 -8.55 -2.73 11.86
N GLY A 123 -9.61 -2.07 11.40
CA GLY A 123 -10.98 -2.26 11.87
C GLY A 123 -11.42 -1.31 12.99
N GLU A 124 -10.63 -0.29 13.34
CA GLU A 124 -11.10 0.72 14.28
C GLU A 124 -12.09 1.68 13.60
N ALA A 125 -13.26 1.89 14.23
CA ALA A 125 -14.23 2.90 13.81
C ALA A 125 -13.95 4.20 14.59
N LEU A 126 -13.32 5.15 13.91
CA LEU A 126 -12.79 6.40 14.49
C LEU A 126 -13.63 7.64 14.12
N ASP A 127 -14.70 7.47 13.35
CA ASP A 127 -15.66 8.53 12.99
C ASP A 127 -16.29 9.23 14.20
N THR A 128 -16.40 8.50 15.33
CA THR A 128 -16.91 9.01 16.60
C THR A 128 -15.83 9.19 17.68
N ALA A 129 -14.59 8.83 17.39
CA ALA A 129 -13.51 8.90 18.37
C ALA A 129 -13.13 10.36 18.67
N PRO A 130 -13.08 10.79 19.95
CA PRO A 130 -12.77 12.17 20.29
C PRO A 130 -11.40 12.59 19.74
N GLY A 131 -11.37 13.66 18.95
CA GLY A 131 -10.13 14.20 18.38
C GLY A 131 -9.67 13.55 17.06
N ALA A 132 -10.27 12.44 16.62
CA ALA A 132 -9.85 11.76 15.38
C ALA A 132 -10.00 12.63 14.13
N ASN A 133 -11.15 13.30 13.97
CA ASN A 133 -11.35 14.26 12.87
C ASN A 133 -10.37 15.44 12.92
N ALA A 134 -9.97 15.89 14.11
CA ALA A 134 -9.01 16.97 14.26
C ALA A 134 -7.59 16.52 13.86
N LEU A 135 -7.18 15.32 14.27
CA LEU A 135 -5.89 14.72 13.89
C LEU A 135 -5.82 14.40 12.39
N ALA A 136 -6.92 13.95 11.79
CA ALA A 136 -7.05 13.66 10.36
C ALA A 136 -7.45 14.88 9.50
N SER A 137 -7.41 16.09 10.05
CA SER A 137 -7.86 17.31 9.35
C SER A 137 -7.03 17.67 8.12
N VAL A 138 -5.81 17.13 8.01
CA VAL A 138 -5.07 17.14 6.75
C VAL A 138 -5.53 15.96 5.92
N HIS A 139 -6.34 16.24 4.90
CA HIS A 139 -6.94 15.26 3.98
C HIS A 139 -5.89 14.66 3.01
N VAL A 140 -4.86 14.00 3.54
CA VAL A 140 -3.95 13.15 2.75
C VAL A 140 -4.72 11.95 2.17
N VAL A 141 -5.66 11.44 2.95
CA VAL A 141 -6.61 10.41 2.58
C VAL A 141 -7.99 10.96 2.86
N ASP A 142 -8.73 11.33 1.83
CA ASP A 142 -10.07 11.89 1.97
C ASP A 142 -11.12 10.77 1.98
N LEU A 143 -11.14 9.97 3.06
CA LEU A 143 -12.05 8.84 3.24
C LEU A 143 -12.74 8.89 4.60
N PRO A 144 -13.88 8.18 4.77
CA PRO A 144 -14.45 7.97 6.09
C PRO A 144 -13.47 7.33 7.07
N LEU A 145 -13.49 7.80 8.32
CA LEU A 145 -12.70 7.28 9.44
C LEU A 145 -13.26 5.96 10.00
N ARG A 146 -13.84 5.13 9.14
CA ARG A 146 -14.34 3.79 9.41
C ARG A 146 -14.40 3.00 8.11
N LEU A 147 -14.28 1.69 8.22
CA LEU A 147 -14.60 0.81 7.10
C LEU A 147 -16.11 0.83 6.82
N GLN A 148 -16.47 0.82 5.54
CA GLN A 148 -17.84 0.71 5.07
C GLN A 148 -18.27 -0.76 5.02
N PRO A 149 -19.58 -1.06 5.10
CA PRO A 149 -20.06 -2.44 5.12
C PRO A 149 -19.74 -3.26 3.86
N TRP A 150 -19.58 -2.59 2.71
CA TRP A 150 -19.22 -3.22 1.42
C TRP A 150 -17.71 -3.41 1.24
N GLU A 151 -16.88 -2.77 2.07
CA GLU A 151 -15.43 -2.96 1.99
C GLU A 151 -15.02 -4.33 2.53
N PRO A 152 -13.96 -4.93 1.97
CA PRO A 152 -13.42 -6.18 2.50
C PRO A 152 -12.74 -5.98 3.85
N ARG A 153 -12.49 -7.09 4.53
CA ARG A 153 -11.36 -7.16 5.45
C ARG A 153 -10.07 -7.23 4.64
N TYR A 154 -9.37 -6.11 4.56
CA TYR A 154 -8.15 -5.97 3.77
C TYR A 154 -7.01 -6.91 4.22
N CYS A 155 -6.17 -7.29 3.27
CA CYS A 155 -4.91 -7.96 3.53
C CYS A 155 -3.89 -6.96 4.09
N LEU A 156 -3.45 -7.21 5.33
CA LEU A 156 -2.50 -6.36 6.04
C LEU A 156 -1.18 -7.10 6.26
N PRO A 157 -0.04 -6.41 6.17
CA PRO A 157 1.24 -7.02 6.46
C PRO A 157 1.45 -7.23 7.97
N THR A 158 2.32 -8.17 8.30
CA THR A 158 2.84 -8.35 9.65
C THR A 158 4.30 -7.88 9.70
N TYR A 159 4.56 -6.89 10.56
CA TYR A 159 5.90 -6.36 10.78
C TYR A 159 6.59 -7.08 11.92
N HIS A 160 7.85 -7.45 11.70
CA HIS A 160 8.75 -7.98 12.71
C HIS A 160 10.00 -7.10 12.81
N PRO A 161 10.79 -7.23 13.87
CA PRO A 161 12.01 -6.44 14.01
C PRO A 161 12.94 -6.64 12.82
N ASP A 162 13.08 -7.85 12.28
CA ASP A 162 14.07 -8.21 11.26
C ASP A 162 13.48 -8.53 9.88
N ARG A 163 12.14 -8.62 9.76
CA ARG A 163 11.47 -9.00 8.50
C ARG A 163 10.09 -8.38 8.35
N LEU A 164 9.56 -8.47 7.13
CA LEU A 164 8.19 -8.16 6.76
C LEU A 164 7.53 -9.40 6.17
N GLU A 165 6.36 -9.75 6.67
CA GLU A 165 5.50 -10.78 6.08
C GLU A 165 4.31 -10.10 5.38
N ASP A 166 4.31 -10.11 4.05
CA ASP A 166 3.26 -9.54 3.21
C ASP A 166 2.86 -10.54 2.12
N PRO A 167 2.01 -11.53 2.43
CA PRO A 167 1.63 -12.58 1.48
C PRO A 167 0.69 -12.09 0.37
N GLY A 168 0.10 -10.90 0.53
CA GLY A 168 -0.98 -10.43 -0.33
C GLY A 168 -2.25 -11.28 -0.29
N PRO A 169 -3.28 -10.89 -1.07
CA PRO A 169 -4.52 -11.63 -1.17
C PRO A 169 -4.32 -12.96 -1.92
N THR A 170 -4.87 -14.03 -1.35
CA THR A 170 -4.87 -15.35 -2.00
C THR A 170 -5.96 -15.37 -3.07
N PRO A 171 -5.63 -15.59 -4.35
CA PRO A 171 -6.66 -15.67 -5.38
C PRO A 171 -7.54 -16.90 -5.16
N PRO A 172 -8.85 -16.82 -5.47
CA PRO A 172 -9.73 -17.97 -5.41
C PRO A 172 -9.34 -19.02 -6.47
N PRO A 173 -9.86 -20.25 -6.35
CA PRO A 173 -9.64 -21.30 -7.36
C PRO A 173 -10.05 -20.82 -8.75
N MET A 174 -9.09 -20.80 -9.68
CA MET A 174 -9.32 -20.31 -11.05
C MET A 174 -9.54 -21.48 -12.02
N ASN A 175 -10.44 -21.34 -12.98
CA ASN A 175 -10.69 -22.34 -14.03
C ASN A 175 -10.03 -21.94 -15.35
N GLY A 176 -9.74 -22.91 -16.21
CA GLY A 176 -9.30 -22.61 -17.58
C GLY A 176 -10.43 -21.99 -18.39
N LEU A 177 -10.16 -20.87 -19.04
CA LEU A 177 -11.10 -20.14 -19.89
C LEU A 177 -10.45 -19.90 -21.25
N ARG A 178 -11.14 -20.30 -22.32
CA ARG A 178 -10.78 -19.91 -23.68
C ARG A 178 -11.34 -18.51 -23.95
N LEU A 179 -10.46 -17.61 -24.35
CA LEU A 179 -10.84 -16.23 -24.62
C LEU A 179 -11.59 -16.11 -25.97
N PRO A 180 -12.52 -15.14 -26.09
CA PRO A 180 -13.17 -14.80 -27.35
C PRO A 180 -12.21 -14.08 -28.30
N GLU A 181 -12.71 -13.67 -29.47
CA GLU A 181 -11.96 -12.76 -30.35
C GLU A 181 -11.79 -11.38 -29.69
N ALA A 182 -10.68 -10.73 -30.01
CA ALA A 182 -10.40 -9.37 -29.55
C ALA A 182 -11.44 -8.37 -30.11
N GLY A 183 -11.80 -7.41 -29.28
CA GLY A 183 -12.73 -6.33 -29.59
C GLY A 183 -12.02 -5.06 -30.07
N SER A 184 -12.82 -4.01 -30.25
CA SER A 184 -12.33 -2.67 -30.62
C SER A 184 -12.01 -1.87 -29.36
N ILE A 185 -10.80 -1.30 -29.31
CA ILE A 185 -10.32 -0.49 -28.18
C ILE A 185 -11.04 0.85 -28.15
N LEU A 186 -11.52 1.24 -26.98
CA LEU A 186 -12.04 2.58 -26.66
C LEU A 186 -10.99 3.41 -25.91
N VAL A 187 -11.27 4.69 -25.71
CA VAL A 187 -10.44 5.59 -24.90
C VAL A 187 -11.17 5.89 -23.61
N ASP A 188 -10.50 5.67 -22.49
CA ASP A 188 -10.95 5.97 -21.13
C ASP A 188 -9.73 6.41 -20.30
N ASP A 189 -9.34 7.67 -20.51
CA ASP A 189 -8.12 8.23 -19.93
C ASP A 189 -8.23 8.35 -18.40
N ASP A 190 -9.43 8.56 -17.87
CA ASP A 190 -9.68 8.76 -16.43
C ASP A 190 -9.51 7.44 -15.66
N THR A 191 -10.12 6.36 -16.14
CA THR A 191 -9.93 5.02 -15.55
C THR A 191 -8.50 4.54 -15.69
N GLU A 192 -7.86 4.77 -16.85
CA GLU A 192 -6.45 4.43 -17.04
C GLU A 192 -5.55 5.19 -16.05
N ALA A 193 -5.77 6.50 -15.89
CA ALA A 193 -5.00 7.33 -14.97
C ALA A 193 -5.18 6.88 -13.52
N ALA A 194 -6.41 6.58 -13.08
CA ALA A 194 -6.69 6.10 -11.73
C ALA A 194 -5.99 4.76 -11.43
N LEU A 195 -6.10 3.78 -12.33
CA LEU A 195 -5.45 2.48 -12.18
C LEU A 195 -3.92 2.59 -12.26
N ARG A 196 -3.37 3.47 -13.10
CA ARG A 196 -1.92 3.71 -13.15
C ARG A 196 -1.40 4.40 -11.90
N ALA A 197 -2.13 5.37 -11.35
CA ALA A 197 -1.76 6.07 -10.12
C ALA A 197 -1.74 5.13 -8.89
N LEU A 198 -2.63 4.13 -8.87
CA LEU A 198 -2.66 3.09 -7.84
C LEU A 198 -1.32 2.34 -7.76
N ILE A 199 -0.82 1.87 -8.92
CA ILE A 199 0.37 1.01 -9.06
C ILE A 199 1.64 1.76 -9.46
N GLU A 200 1.62 3.09 -9.45
CA GLU A 200 2.77 3.94 -9.79
C GLU A 200 4.10 3.51 -9.13
N PRO A 201 4.13 3.06 -7.85
CA PRO A 201 5.37 2.61 -7.23
C PRO A 201 6.01 1.41 -7.91
N TRP A 202 5.20 0.55 -8.55
CA TRP A 202 5.71 -0.61 -9.27
C TRP A 202 6.36 -0.16 -10.58
N ILE A 203 5.83 0.85 -11.25
CA ILE A 203 6.34 1.36 -12.53
C ILE A 203 7.57 2.27 -12.34
N VAL A 204 7.48 3.21 -11.40
CA VAL A 204 8.49 4.27 -11.22
C VAL A 204 9.52 3.89 -10.17
N GLY A 205 9.06 3.30 -9.08
CA GLY A 205 9.90 2.91 -7.95
C GLY A 205 10.54 1.52 -8.09
N SER A 206 10.06 0.71 -9.03
CA SER A 206 10.54 -0.63 -9.33
C SER A 206 10.72 -0.82 -10.84
N ASN A 207 10.81 -2.06 -11.32
CA ASN A 207 10.94 -2.40 -12.74
C ASN A 207 9.62 -2.93 -13.34
N GLY A 208 8.50 -2.58 -12.71
CA GLY A 208 7.18 -3.06 -13.08
C GLY A 208 6.65 -2.43 -14.36
N SER A 209 5.62 -3.06 -14.91
CA SER A 209 4.92 -2.57 -16.09
C SER A 209 3.41 -2.73 -15.91
N ALA A 210 2.64 -1.84 -16.54
CA ALA A 210 1.19 -1.94 -16.56
C ALA A 210 0.61 -1.68 -17.95
N ALA A 211 -0.40 -2.49 -18.28
CA ALA A 211 -1.18 -2.40 -19.49
C ALA A 211 -2.66 -2.32 -19.15
N PHE A 212 -3.40 -1.54 -19.94
CA PHE A 212 -4.82 -1.27 -19.76
C PHE A 212 -5.52 -1.30 -21.12
N THR A 213 -6.80 -1.68 -21.12
CA THR A 213 -7.66 -1.67 -22.29
C THR A 213 -9.10 -1.56 -21.84
N VAL A 214 -9.88 -0.80 -22.60
CA VAL A 214 -11.34 -0.72 -22.51
C VAL A 214 -11.95 -1.09 -23.87
N VAL A 215 -13.08 -1.81 -23.86
CA VAL A 215 -13.80 -2.24 -25.06
C VAL A 215 -15.30 -2.12 -24.86
N GLU A 216 -16.04 -2.02 -25.96
CA GLU A 216 -17.48 -2.36 -25.98
C GLU A 216 -17.62 -3.89 -25.97
N GLY A 217 -18.29 -4.43 -24.97
CA GLY A 217 -18.45 -5.88 -24.77
C GLY A 217 -18.31 -6.31 -23.31
N ASN A 218 -17.71 -7.48 -23.10
CA ASN A 218 -17.60 -8.12 -21.79
C ASN A 218 -16.15 -8.25 -21.31
N ALA A 219 -15.99 -8.64 -20.04
CA ALA A 219 -14.70 -8.77 -19.38
C ALA A 219 -13.72 -9.69 -20.14
N GLU A 220 -14.22 -10.78 -20.72
CA GLU A 220 -13.42 -11.73 -21.49
C GLU A 220 -12.88 -11.13 -22.79
N THR A 221 -13.69 -10.35 -23.52
CA THR A 221 -13.26 -9.60 -24.71
C THR A 221 -12.24 -8.54 -24.34
N ALA A 222 -12.38 -7.85 -23.21
CA ALA A 222 -11.39 -6.88 -22.75
C ALA A 222 -10.01 -7.55 -22.52
N VAL A 223 -9.99 -8.72 -21.86
CA VAL A 223 -8.74 -9.48 -21.64
C VAL A 223 -8.17 -9.98 -22.98
N ALA A 224 -8.99 -10.53 -23.86
CA ALA A 224 -8.56 -10.97 -25.20
C ALA A 224 -7.88 -9.81 -25.98
N THR A 225 -8.45 -8.62 -25.87
CA THR A 225 -7.97 -7.41 -26.55
C THR A 225 -6.66 -6.91 -25.96
N LEU A 226 -6.55 -6.86 -24.63
CA LEU A 226 -5.31 -6.51 -23.92
C LEU A 226 -4.16 -7.45 -24.30
N LEU A 227 -4.42 -8.76 -24.38
CA LEU A 227 -3.43 -9.77 -24.74
C LEU A 227 -3.06 -9.76 -26.23
N GLY A 228 -3.98 -9.33 -27.10
CA GLY A 228 -3.74 -9.14 -28.53
C GLY A 228 -3.01 -7.82 -28.87
N SER A 229 -2.99 -6.85 -27.96
CA SER A 229 -2.41 -5.53 -28.16
C SER A 229 -0.88 -5.55 -28.30
N PRO A 230 -0.27 -4.64 -29.09
CA PRO A 230 1.18 -4.44 -29.09
C PRO A 230 1.73 -4.04 -27.71
N HIS A 231 0.89 -3.48 -26.84
CA HIS A 231 1.23 -3.12 -25.45
C HIS A 231 0.92 -4.21 -24.43
N ARG A 232 0.71 -5.47 -24.88
CA ARG A 232 0.44 -6.60 -23.99
C ARG A 232 1.54 -6.78 -22.94
N PRO A 233 1.22 -7.37 -21.77
CA PRO A 233 2.24 -7.81 -20.82
C PRO A 233 3.25 -8.75 -21.51
N LEU A 234 4.54 -8.46 -21.34
CA LEU A 234 5.64 -9.16 -22.03
C LEU A 234 5.80 -10.62 -21.57
N ASP A 235 5.24 -10.98 -20.42
CA ASP A 235 5.37 -12.28 -19.79
C ASP A 235 4.39 -13.34 -20.32
N ILE A 236 3.67 -13.05 -21.42
CA ILE A 236 2.59 -13.90 -21.93
C ILE A 236 2.93 -14.41 -23.33
N ALA A 237 3.13 -15.73 -23.44
CA ALA A 237 3.48 -16.40 -24.69
C ALA A 237 2.27 -16.82 -25.54
N SER A 238 1.10 -17.06 -24.92
CA SER A 238 -0.09 -17.62 -25.60
C SER A 238 -1.37 -16.82 -25.28
N PRO A 239 -2.00 -16.14 -26.25
CA PRO A 239 -3.16 -15.28 -26.02
C PRO A 239 -4.52 -16.02 -26.08
N GLY A 240 -4.53 -17.35 -26.23
CA GLY A 240 -5.77 -18.11 -26.51
C GLY A 240 -6.55 -18.60 -25.28
N SER A 241 -5.91 -18.69 -24.12
CA SER A 241 -6.55 -19.12 -22.88
C SER A 241 -5.89 -18.51 -21.66
N VAL A 242 -6.69 -18.38 -20.59
CA VAL A 242 -6.28 -17.86 -19.29
C VAL A 242 -6.90 -18.71 -18.18
N ARG A 243 -6.38 -18.55 -16.97
CA ARG A 243 -7.03 -18.92 -15.72
C ARG A 243 -7.94 -17.78 -15.30
N TRP A 244 -9.17 -18.08 -14.94
CA TRP A 244 -10.22 -17.12 -14.63
C TRP A 244 -10.92 -17.45 -13.33
N ALA A 245 -11.26 -16.43 -12.55
CA ALA A 245 -12.20 -16.54 -11.45
C ALA A 245 -13.04 -15.25 -11.38
N ASP A 246 -14.36 -15.40 -11.43
CA ASP A 246 -15.26 -14.32 -11.03
C ASP A 246 -15.12 -14.10 -9.52
N VAL A 247 -15.09 -12.83 -9.11
CA VAL A 247 -14.89 -12.43 -7.71
C VAL A 247 -15.93 -11.42 -7.28
N SER A 248 -16.16 -11.33 -5.97
CA SER A 248 -16.97 -10.26 -5.40
C SER A 248 -16.26 -8.90 -5.51
N PRO A 249 -17.01 -7.78 -5.45
CA PRO A 249 -16.41 -6.44 -5.41
C PRO A 249 -15.44 -6.28 -4.23
N ALA A 250 -15.79 -6.84 -3.06
CA ALA A 250 -14.93 -6.85 -1.88
C ALA A 250 -13.59 -7.57 -2.14
N GLU A 251 -13.60 -8.73 -2.79
CA GLU A 251 -12.37 -9.44 -3.17
C GLU A 251 -11.54 -8.61 -4.15
N ALA A 252 -12.14 -8.04 -5.21
CA ALA A 252 -11.44 -7.18 -6.16
C ALA A 252 -10.81 -5.96 -5.49
N LEU A 253 -11.54 -5.28 -4.59
CA LEU A 253 -11.04 -4.16 -3.79
C LEU A 253 -9.87 -4.55 -2.89
N CYS A 254 -9.88 -5.76 -2.34
CA CYS A 254 -8.77 -6.26 -1.53
C CYS A 254 -7.49 -6.38 -2.38
N HIS A 255 -7.60 -6.88 -3.62
CA HIS A 255 -6.50 -6.93 -4.58
C HIS A 255 -6.00 -5.55 -5.01
N LEU A 256 -6.90 -4.62 -5.30
CA LEU A 256 -6.55 -3.24 -5.65
C LEU A 256 -5.83 -2.54 -4.49
N ALA A 257 -6.39 -2.60 -3.29
CA ALA A 257 -5.83 -1.93 -2.12
C ALA A 257 -4.46 -2.51 -1.73
N TRP A 258 -4.29 -3.83 -1.82
CA TRP A 258 -2.98 -4.45 -1.62
C TRP A 258 -1.96 -3.95 -2.64
N ALA A 259 -2.29 -3.96 -3.93
CA ALA A 259 -1.39 -3.48 -4.97
C ALA A 259 -1.01 -2.00 -4.78
N GLY A 260 -1.98 -1.15 -4.42
CA GLY A 260 -1.73 0.27 -4.14
C GLY A 260 -0.95 0.54 -2.85
N ALA A 261 -0.97 -0.40 -1.90
CA ALA A 261 -0.19 -0.29 -0.68
C ALA A 261 1.28 -0.65 -0.88
N THR A 262 1.59 -1.52 -1.85
CA THR A 262 2.92 -2.12 -2.00
C THR A 262 3.79 -1.37 -3.01
N GLY A 263 5.09 -1.68 -2.99
CA GLY A 263 6.07 -1.11 -3.92
C GLY A 263 6.45 -2.03 -5.09
N GLY A 264 5.80 -3.18 -5.24
CA GLY A 264 6.28 -4.23 -6.12
C GLY A 264 7.53 -4.91 -5.56
N ALA A 265 8.40 -5.40 -6.45
CA ALA A 265 9.59 -6.16 -6.09
C ALA A 265 10.69 -5.31 -5.43
N HIS A 266 10.90 -4.08 -5.91
CA HIS A 266 12.00 -3.22 -5.46
C HIS A 266 11.54 -1.84 -4.98
N GLY A 267 10.32 -1.43 -5.32
CA GLY A 267 9.79 -0.15 -4.91
C GLY A 267 9.42 -0.13 -3.43
N ARG A 268 9.17 1.07 -2.93
CA ARG A 268 8.84 1.27 -1.52
C ARG A 268 7.36 1.07 -1.28
N ARG A 269 7.05 0.38 -0.18
CA ARG A 269 5.69 0.28 0.35
C ARG A 269 5.14 1.67 0.70
N ARG A 270 3.90 1.95 0.28
CA ARG A 270 3.17 3.20 0.52
C ARG A 270 2.29 3.16 1.77
N GLY A 271 1.82 1.98 2.15
CA GLY A 271 0.95 1.78 3.31
C GLY A 271 -0.50 1.47 2.93
N CYS A 272 -1.16 0.70 3.79
CA CYS A 272 -2.53 0.23 3.59
C CYS A 272 -3.54 1.39 3.47
N ALA A 273 -3.34 2.50 4.20
CA ALA A 273 -4.20 3.68 4.11
C ALA A 273 -4.23 4.27 2.68
N LEU A 274 -3.06 4.43 2.06
CA LEU A 274 -2.95 4.91 0.68
C LEU A 274 -3.41 3.86 -0.34
N GLY A 275 -3.23 2.58 -0.05
CA GLY A 275 -3.78 1.49 -0.84
C GLY A 275 -5.31 1.53 -0.91
N ARG A 276 -5.99 1.67 0.24
CA ARG A 276 -7.45 1.85 0.31
C ARG A 276 -7.91 3.08 -0.46
N PHE A 277 -7.22 4.21 -0.26
CA PHE A 277 -7.51 5.45 -0.98
C PHE A 277 -7.46 5.25 -2.49
N GLY A 278 -6.36 4.68 -3.01
CA GLY A 278 -6.23 4.41 -4.44
C GLY A 278 -7.31 3.44 -4.94
N ALA A 279 -7.68 2.42 -4.16
CA ALA A 279 -8.72 1.47 -4.54
C ALA A 279 -10.10 2.13 -4.70
N TRP A 280 -10.45 3.08 -3.82
CA TRP A 280 -11.69 3.86 -3.93
C TRP A 280 -11.69 4.74 -5.18
N TRP A 281 -10.57 5.40 -5.49
CA TRP A 281 -10.45 6.19 -6.71
C TRP A 281 -10.53 5.35 -7.98
N ALA A 282 -9.88 4.18 -8.00
CA ALA A 282 -10.00 3.25 -9.11
C ALA A 282 -11.44 2.76 -9.30
N LEU A 283 -12.13 2.43 -8.21
CA LEU A 283 -13.53 2.02 -8.25
C LEU A 283 -14.43 3.15 -8.76
N ARG A 284 -14.23 4.39 -8.27
CA ARG A 284 -14.99 5.56 -8.72
C ARG A 284 -14.88 5.75 -10.23
N ALA A 285 -13.66 5.70 -10.75
CA ALA A 285 -13.41 5.83 -12.19
C ALA A 285 -14.06 4.68 -12.99
N LEU A 286 -13.90 3.43 -12.55
CA LEU A 286 -14.53 2.25 -13.17
C LEU A 286 -16.07 2.33 -13.19
N SER A 287 -16.67 2.97 -12.18
CA SER A 287 -18.12 3.17 -12.09
C SER A 287 -18.64 4.42 -12.84
N GLY A 288 -17.76 5.22 -13.44
CA GLY A 288 -18.14 6.46 -14.12
C GLY A 288 -18.73 7.53 -13.19
N LEU A 289 -18.53 7.42 -11.87
CA LEU A 289 -19.03 8.41 -10.91
C LEU A 289 -18.27 9.74 -11.07
N PRO A 290 -18.96 10.88 -11.11
CA PRO A 290 -18.37 12.16 -11.48
C PRO A 290 -17.35 12.62 -10.44
N ASP A 291 -16.17 13.12 -10.84
CA ASP A 291 -15.07 13.48 -9.95
C ASP A 291 -15.23 14.82 -9.21
N ASP A 292 -16.14 15.68 -9.66
CA ASP A 292 -16.35 17.04 -9.15
C ASP A 292 -17.28 17.12 -7.93
N GLU A 293 -17.96 16.02 -7.58
CA GLU A 293 -18.84 15.94 -6.42
C GLU A 293 -18.17 15.21 -5.23
N PRO A 294 -18.56 15.51 -3.98
CA PRO A 294 -18.11 14.73 -2.84
C PRO A 294 -18.54 13.26 -2.98
N LEU A 295 -17.58 12.35 -2.81
CA LEU A 295 -17.81 10.92 -2.96
C LEU A 295 -18.70 10.39 -1.83
N SER A 296 -19.91 9.93 -2.17
CA SER A 296 -20.78 9.22 -1.25
C SER A 296 -20.30 7.78 -1.05
N PRO A 297 -19.97 7.36 0.18
CA PRO A 297 -19.57 5.98 0.44
C PRO A 297 -20.66 4.95 0.11
N GLY A 298 -21.95 5.34 0.22
CA GLY A 298 -23.07 4.45 -0.09
C GLY A 298 -23.19 4.21 -1.59
N GLU A 299 -23.20 5.28 -2.38
CA GLU A 299 -23.33 5.23 -3.85
C GLU A 299 -22.15 4.50 -4.48
N LEU A 300 -20.93 4.70 -3.97
CA LEU A 300 -19.76 3.96 -4.44
C LEU A 300 -19.89 2.44 -4.17
N GLY A 301 -20.48 2.06 -3.04
CA GLY A 301 -20.73 0.66 -2.72
C GLY A 301 -21.77 0.02 -3.62
N GLU A 302 -22.86 0.74 -3.90
CA GLU A 302 -23.89 0.31 -4.85
C GLU A 302 -23.30 0.14 -6.26
N ALA A 303 -22.51 1.11 -6.72
CA ALA A 303 -21.84 1.03 -8.01
C ALA A 303 -20.85 -0.15 -8.09
N ALA A 304 -20.18 -0.49 -6.99
CA ALA A 304 -19.30 -1.67 -6.94
C ALA A 304 -20.07 -2.98 -7.17
N ASP A 305 -21.29 -3.08 -6.64
CA ASP A 305 -22.16 -4.25 -6.75
C ASP A 305 -22.82 -4.37 -8.14
N GLU A 306 -22.95 -3.26 -8.89
CA GLU A 306 -23.47 -3.25 -10.26
C GLU A 306 -22.44 -3.75 -11.29
N LEU A 307 -21.15 -3.67 -10.96
CA LEU A 307 -20.05 -4.15 -11.78
C LEU A 307 -19.81 -5.66 -11.60
N ARG A 308 -19.47 -6.34 -12.69
CA ARG A 308 -18.95 -7.71 -12.67
C ARG A 308 -17.42 -7.68 -12.59
N TRP A 309 -16.86 -8.41 -11.64
CA TRP A 309 -15.42 -8.46 -11.39
C TRP A 309 -14.84 -9.85 -11.63
N ALA A 310 -13.65 -9.89 -12.20
CA ALA A 310 -12.90 -11.13 -12.33
C ALA A 310 -11.39 -10.92 -12.18
N LEU A 311 -10.74 -11.91 -11.57
CA LEU A 311 -9.30 -12.07 -11.61
C LEU A 311 -8.94 -13.00 -12.76
N TRP A 312 -7.85 -12.69 -13.45
CA TRP A 312 -7.36 -13.54 -14.53
C TRP A 312 -5.85 -13.71 -14.46
N ARG A 313 -5.35 -14.85 -14.94
CA ARG A 313 -3.91 -15.13 -15.03
C ARG A 313 -3.60 -15.89 -16.32
N PRO A 314 -2.54 -15.54 -17.04
CA PRO A 314 -1.95 -16.40 -18.06
C PRO A 314 -1.64 -17.80 -17.51
N GLU A 315 -1.76 -18.84 -18.34
CA GLU A 315 -1.45 -20.21 -17.93
C GLU A 315 0.00 -20.38 -17.43
N ASP A 316 0.94 -19.69 -18.09
CA ASP A 316 2.38 -19.74 -17.78
C ASP A 316 2.87 -18.52 -16.98
N ALA A 317 1.98 -17.84 -16.25
CA ALA A 317 2.36 -16.61 -15.56
C ALA A 317 3.49 -16.84 -14.54
N PRO A 318 4.62 -16.10 -14.64
CA PRO A 318 5.72 -16.23 -13.69
C PRO A 318 5.29 -15.88 -12.27
N SER A 319 6.03 -16.42 -11.29
CA SER A 319 5.93 -15.98 -9.90
C SER A 319 6.40 -14.52 -9.78
N GLY A 320 5.76 -13.75 -8.91
CA GLY A 320 6.12 -12.34 -8.69
C GLY A 320 4.91 -11.50 -8.31
N TRP A 321 5.09 -10.19 -8.32
CA TRP A 321 4.04 -9.22 -8.02
C TRP A 321 3.16 -9.05 -9.24
N HIS A 322 1.85 -9.22 -9.07
CA HIS A 322 0.91 -9.05 -10.16
C HIS A 322 -0.45 -8.62 -9.65
N LEU A 323 -1.10 -7.73 -10.39
CA LEU A 323 -2.50 -7.39 -10.29
C LEU A 323 -3.10 -7.52 -11.67
N ARG A 324 -3.99 -8.49 -11.85
CA ARG A 324 -4.67 -8.74 -13.11
C ARG A 324 -6.16 -8.83 -12.86
N LEU A 325 -6.86 -7.83 -13.37
CA LEU A 325 -8.27 -7.61 -13.10
C LEU A 325 -8.99 -7.41 -14.43
N ALA A 326 -10.21 -7.92 -14.52
CA ALA A 326 -11.15 -7.60 -15.55
C ALA A 326 -12.44 -7.13 -14.87
N VAL A 327 -13.04 -6.08 -15.43
CA VAL A 327 -14.25 -5.45 -14.91
C VAL A 327 -15.20 -5.27 -16.08
N GLU A 328 -16.47 -5.52 -15.85
CA GLU A 328 -17.53 -5.33 -16.84
C GLU A 328 -18.66 -4.54 -16.19
N ASP A 329 -19.10 -3.50 -16.88
CA ASP A 329 -20.33 -2.77 -16.61
C ASP A 329 -21.42 -3.31 -17.55
N PRO A 330 -22.34 -4.17 -17.06
CA PRO A 330 -23.37 -4.75 -17.90
C PRO A 330 -24.43 -3.73 -18.35
N ALA A 331 -24.58 -2.60 -17.66
CA ALA A 331 -25.58 -1.59 -17.98
C ALA A 331 -25.14 -0.75 -19.19
N GLU A 332 -23.87 -0.37 -19.22
CA GLU A 332 -23.28 0.41 -20.32
C GLU A 332 -22.69 -0.47 -21.43
N GLY A 333 -22.54 -1.78 -21.19
CA GLY A 333 -21.94 -2.71 -22.16
C GLY A 333 -20.45 -2.45 -22.36
N LEU A 334 -19.77 -1.97 -21.33
CA LEU A 334 -18.35 -1.65 -21.33
C LEU A 334 -17.58 -2.64 -20.48
N ALA A 335 -16.34 -2.91 -20.88
CA ALA A 335 -15.45 -3.76 -20.10
C ALA A 335 -14.00 -3.30 -20.15
N TRP A 336 -13.32 -3.48 -19.03
CA TRP A 336 -11.95 -3.10 -18.80
C TRP A 336 -11.10 -4.32 -18.48
N ALA A 337 -9.87 -4.32 -18.97
CA ALA A 337 -8.84 -5.28 -18.58
C ALA A 337 -7.58 -4.54 -18.16
N PHE A 338 -7.07 -4.91 -16.99
CA PHE A 338 -5.88 -4.32 -16.41
C PHE A 338 -4.88 -5.41 -16.03
N SER A 339 -3.61 -5.17 -16.33
CA SER A 339 -2.50 -6.01 -15.89
C SER A 339 -1.34 -5.15 -15.44
N ALA A 340 -1.00 -5.20 -14.16
CA ALA A 340 0.28 -4.77 -13.62
C ALA A 340 1.11 -5.99 -13.21
N VAL A 341 2.39 -5.99 -13.56
CA VAL A 341 3.35 -7.03 -13.16
C VAL A 341 4.65 -6.39 -12.76
N ASP A 342 5.34 -7.00 -11.80
CA ASP A 342 6.69 -6.67 -11.44
C ASP A 342 7.46 -7.94 -11.04
N HIS A 343 8.65 -8.08 -11.62
CA HIS A 343 9.47 -9.28 -11.51
C HIS A 343 10.57 -9.06 -10.47
N VAL A 344 10.88 -10.11 -9.71
CA VAL A 344 11.90 -10.10 -8.64
C VAL A 344 13.31 -10.23 -9.21
#